data_AF-A0A9D6NYQ8-F1
#
_entry.id   AF-A0A9D6NYQ8-F1
#
_cell.length_a   1.000
_cell.length_b   1.000
_cell.length_c   1.000
_cell.angle_alpha   90.00
_cell.angle_beta   90.00
_cell.angle_gamma   90.00
#
_symmetry.space_group_name_H-M   'P 1'
#
loop_
_entity.id
_entity.type
_entity.pdbx_description
1 polymer ?
#
loop_
_entity_poly.entity_id
_entity_poly.type
_entity_poly.pdbx_seq_one_letter_code
_entity_poly.pdbx_strand_id
1 'polypeptide(L)'
;MRHRKSGRKLNRMSSHRVALARAQATALLRYEKIQTTLPKAKELRSFVEKLITHAVEANREGVKGTARALHKRRLVAQEIHD
;
A
#
# COMPACT_ATOMS: atom_id res chain seq x y z
N MET A 1 15.87 14.74 20.66
CA MET A 1 15.37 13.86 19.58
C MET A 1 13.98 14.31 19.14
N ARG A 2 13.57 14.14 17.88
CA ARG A 2 12.15 14.35 17.49
C ARG A 2 11.32 13.18 18.03
N HIS A 3 10.44 13.45 18.98
CA HIS A 3 9.48 12.47 19.51
C HIS A 3 8.44 12.09 18.45
N ARG A 4 7.93 10.85 18.52
CA ARG A 4 6.84 10.33 17.66
C ARG A 4 7.09 10.46 16.15
N LYS A 5 8.35 10.35 15.69
CA LYS A 5 8.68 10.39 14.27
C LYS A 5 8.11 9.15 13.54
N SER A 6 7.09 9.36 12.72
CA SER A 6 6.54 8.35 11.83
C SER A 6 7.14 8.47 10.43
N GLY A 7 7.34 7.31 9.80
CA GLY A 7 7.83 7.19 8.44
C GLY A 7 9.30 7.60 8.21
N ARG A 8 9.80 7.30 7.01
CA ARG A 8 11.16 7.59 6.56
C ARG A 8 11.17 8.46 5.30
N LYS A 9 12.09 9.43 5.23
CA LYS A 9 12.23 10.33 4.07
C LYS A 9 12.91 9.69 2.85
N LEU A 10 13.63 8.58 3.03
CA LEU A 10 14.29 7.80 1.95
C LEU A 10 15.10 8.65 0.95
N ASN A 11 15.60 9.83 1.37
CA ASN A 11 16.26 10.84 0.52
C ASN A 11 15.50 11.16 -0.78
N ARG A 12 14.16 11.21 -0.71
CA ARG A 12 13.27 11.45 -1.86
C ARG A 12 12.19 12.47 -1.50
N MET A 13 11.71 13.19 -2.51
CA MET A 13 10.52 14.04 -2.41
C MET A 13 9.26 13.19 -2.14
N SER A 14 8.18 13.82 -1.65
CA SER A 14 6.93 13.13 -1.31
C SER A 14 6.34 12.36 -2.49
N SER A 15 6.24 12.99 -3.66
CA SER A 15 5.73 12.37 -4.89
C SER A 15 6.50 11.10 -5.25
N HIS A 16 7.84 11.17 -5.24
CA HIS A 16 8.70 10.02 -5.54
C HIS A 16 8.60 8.91 -4.51
N ARG A 17 8.34 9.23 -3.23
CA ARG A 17 8.12 8.19 -2.21
C ARG A 17 6.81 7.44 -2.43
N VAL A 18 5.74 8.16 -2.80
CA VAL A 18 4.45 7.54 -3.11
C VAL A 18 4.58 6.64 -4.34
N ALA A 19 5.20 7.13 -5.41
CA ALA A 19 5.45 6.33 -6.61
C ALA A 19 6.30 5.08 -6.32
N LEU A 20 7.36 5.22 -5.51
CA LEU A 20 8.20 4.09 -5.10
C LEU A 20 7.40 3.04 -4.31
N ALA A 21 6.57 3.47 -3.36
CA ALA A 21 5.75 2.57 -2.57
C ALA A 21 4.75 1.79 -3.44
N ARG A 22 4.09 2.45 -4.39
CA ARG A 22 3.19 1.82 -5.37
C ARG A 22 3.92 0.79 -6.22
N ALA A 23 5.05 1.16 -6.82
CA ALA A 23 5.82 0.25 -7.67
C ALA A 23 6.30 -0.99 -6.90
N GLN A 24 6.78 -0.82 -5.66
CA GLN A 24 7.22 -1.95 -4.83
C GLN A 24 6.05 -2.81 -4.34
N ALA A 25 4.89 -2.21 -4.05
CA ALA A 25 3.69 -2.94 -3.68
C ALA A 25 3.18 -3.81 -4.84
N THR A 26 3.07 -3.24 -6.05
CA THR A 26 2.70 -3.99 -7.26
C THR A 26 3.67 -5.14 -7.51
N ALA A 27 4.98 -4.89 -7.45
CA ALA A 27 5.98 -5.94 -7.64
C ALA A 27 5.88 -7.05 -6.57
N LEU A 28 5.66 -6.69 -5.31
CA LEU A 28 5.52 -7.67 -4.23
C LEU A 28 4.26 -8.52 -4.39
N LEU A 29 3.14 -7.93 -4.78
CA LEU A 29 1.88 -8.66 -4.98
C LEU A 29 1.93 -9.54 -6.24
N ARG A 30 2.62 -9.09 -7.29
CA ARG A 30 2.75 -9.83 -8.55
C ARG A 30 3.73 -11.00 -8.47
N TYR A 31 4.87 -10.81 -7.80
CA TYR A 31 5.97 -11.79 -7.76
C TYR A 31 6.13 -12.48 -6.40
N GLU A 32 5.25 -12.18 -5.44
CA GLU A 32 5.20 -12.73 -4.08
C GLU A 32 6.42 -12.42 -3.18
N LYS A 33 7.57 -12.06 -3.77
CA LYS A 33 8.81 -11.73 -3.08
C LYS A 33 9.62 -10.71 -3.88
N ILE A 34 10.15 -9.72 -3.16
CA ILE A 34 11.10 -8.75 -3.72
C ILE A 34 12.32 -8.59 -2.81
N GLN A 35 13.46 -8.27 -3.41
CA GLN A 35 14.65 -7.86 -2.66
C GLN A 35 14.72 -6.33 -2.63
N THR A 36 14.85 -5.75 -1.43
CA THR A 36 14.92 -4.29 -1.25
C THR A 36 15.71 -3.94 0.01
N THR A 37 15.96 -2.65 0.23
CA THR A 37 16.70 -2.22 1.41
C THR A 37 15.81 -2.22 2.66
N LEU A 38 16.40 -2.50 3.82
CA LEU A 38 15.69 -2.54 5.10
C LEU A 38 14.77 -1.33 5.36
N PRO A 39 15.21 -0.06 5.18
CA PRO A 39 14.32 1.08 5.41
C PRO A 39 13.17 1.13 4.40
N LYS A 40 13.37 0.72 3.14
CA LYS A 40 12.29 0.65 2.14
C LYS A 40 11.29 -0.45 2.51
N ALA A 41 11.77 -1.63 2.90
CA ALA A 41 10.91 -2.74 3.33
C ALA A 41 10.02 -2.36 4.53
N LYS A 42 10.59 -1.68 5.54
CA LYS A 42 9.83 -1.24 6.73
C LYS A 42 8.74 -0.21 6.38
N GLU A 43 8.98 0.68 5.43
CA GLU A 43 7.92 1.62 4.96
C GLU A 43 6.89 0.91 4.08
N LEU A 44 7.33 0.02 3.19
CA LEU A 44 6.48 -0.74 2.29
C LEU A 44 5.47 -1.59 3.06
N ARG A 45 5.90 -2.21 4.16
CA ARG A 45 5.03 -3.03 5.02
C ARG A 45 3.74 -2.30 5.42
N SER A 46 3.87 -1.10 5.98
CA SER A 46 2.70 -0.32 6.43
C SER A 46 1.81 0.16 5.28
N PHE A 47 2.34 0.24 4.05
CA PHE A 47 1.56 0.56 2.86
C PHE A 47 0.77 -0.65 2.36
N VAL A 48 1.44 -1.80 2.20
CA VAL A 48 0.84 -3.05 1.70
C VAL A 48 -0.18 -3.63 2.67
N GLU A 49 0.07 -3.59 3.99
CA GLU A 49 -0.89 -4.09 5.00
C GLU A 49 -2.24 -3.35 4.93
N LYS A 50 -2.24 -2.04 4.65
CA LYS A 50 -3.47 -1.25 4.50
C LYS A 50 -4.22 -1.64 3.23
N LEU A 51 -3.51 -1.87 2.13
CA LEU A 51 -4.11 -2.34 0.88
C LEU A 51 -4.80 -3.69 1.06
N ILE A 52 -4.11 -4.65 1.69
CA ILE A 52 -4.67 -5.98 1.98
C ILE A 52 -5.90 -5.86 2.87
N THR A 53 -5.83 -5.03 3.93
CA THR A 53 -6.98 -4.79 4.82
C THR A 53 -8.21 -4.32 4.04
N HIS A 54 -8.07 -3.31 3.19
CA HIS A 54 -9.19 -2.80 2.39
C HIS A 54 -9.71 -3.83 1.38
N ALA A 55 -8.83 -4.63 0.78
CA ALA A 55 -9.23 -5.69 -0.14
C ALA A 55 -10.04 -6.78 0.60
N VAL A 56 -9.59 -7.22 1.77
CA VAL A 56 -10.28 -8.22 2.59
C VAL A 56 -11.62 -7.70 3.11
N GLU A 57 -11.69 -6.46 3.61
CA GLU A 57 -12.93 -5.82 4.03
C GLU A 57 -13.96 -5.79 2.87
N ALA A 58 -13.53 -5.35 1.69
CA ALA A 58 -14.39 -5.27 0.51
C ALA A 58 -14.86 -6.64 0.00
N ASN A 59 -14.12 -7.71 0.30
CA ASN A 59 -14.52 -9.07 -0.03
C ASN A 59 -15.50 -9.63 1.00
N ARG A 60 -15.27 -9.38 2.30
CA ARG A 60 -16.14 -9.81 3.41
C ARG A 60 -17.53 -9.19 3.35
N GLU A 61 -17.63 -7.93 2.93
CA GLU A 61 -18.93 -7.25 2.75
C GLU A 61 -19.80 -7.90 1.65
N GLY A 62 -19.25 -8.83 0.84
CA GLY A 62 -19.98 -9.64 -0.13
C GLY A 62 -20.16 -9.00 -1.50
N VAL A 63 -20.53 -9.81 -2.50
CA VAL A 63 -20.73 -9.40 -3.91
C VAL A 63 -21.89 -8.40 -4.08
N LYS A 64 -22.77 -8.27 -3.08
CA LYS A 64 -23.90 -7.35 -3.10
C LYS A 64 -23.48 -5.91 -2.79
N GLY A 65 -22.76 -5.29 -3.73
CA GLY A 65 -22.89 -3.87 -4.11
C GLY A 65 -23.09 -2.79 -3.05
N THR A 66 -22.63 -2.96 -1.81
CA THR A 66 -22.68 -1.90 -0.80
C THR A 66 -21.73 -0.79 -1.23
N ALA A 67 -22.19 0.46 -1.13
CA ALA A 67 -21.40 1.64 -1.52
C ALA A 67 -20.02 1.68 -0.82
N ARG A 68 -19.95 1.10 0.39
CA ARG A 68 -18.73 0.96 1.18
C ARG A 68 -17.72 -0.01 0.53
N ALA A 69 -18.14 -1.22 0.17
CA ALA A 69 -17.28 -2.19 -0.53
C ALA A 69 -16.76 -1.62 -1.86
N LEU A 70 -17.62 -0.93 -2.62
CA LEU A 70 -17.25 -0.26 -3.86
C LEU A 70 -16.19 0.83 -3.63
N HIS A 71 -16.36 1.66 -2.61
CA HIS A 71 -15.37 2.68 -2.24
C HIS A 71 -14.02 2.06 -1.88
N LYS A 72 -14.00 0.99 -1.07
CA LYS A 72 -12.77 0.28 -0.71
C LYS A 72 -12.06 -0.32 -1.94
N ARG A 73 -12.81 -0.92 -2.88
CA ARG A 73 -12.25 -1.42 -4.15
C ARG A 73 -11.63 -0.31 -4.99
N ARG A 74 -12.29 0.85 -5.07
CA ARG A 74 -11.76 2.03 -5.77
C ARG A 74 -10.46 2.54 -5.15
N LEU A 75 -10.37 2.59 -3.82
CA LEU A 75 -9.14 2.97 -3.13
C LEU A 75 -7.97 2.03 -3.46
N VAL A 76 -8.20 0.72 -3.48
CA VAL A 76 -7.17 -0.26 -3.85
C VAL A 76 -6.79 -0.11 -5.33
N ALA A 77 -7.77 0.01 -6.22
CA ALA A 77 -7.54 0.18 -7.66
C ALA A 77 -6.83 1.49 -8.02
N GLN A 78 -6.95 2.54 -7.19
CA GLN A 78 -6.21 3.78 -7.38
C GLN A 78 -4.72 3.63 -7.06
N GLU A 79 -4.36 2.74 -6.14
CA GLU A 79 -2.99 2.58 -5.64
C GLU A 79 -2.21 1.49 -6.37
N ILE A 80 -2.90 0.46 -6.88
CA ILE A 80 -2.32 -0.61 -7.69
C ILE A 80 -2.67 -0.33 -9.16
N HIS A 81 -1.68 0.09 -9.93
CA HIS A 81 -1.77 0.20 -11.38
C HIS A 81 -1.21 -1.11 -11.96
N ASP A 82 -2.10 -1.97 -12.45
CA ASP A 82 -1.77 -3.21 -13.16
C ASP A 82 -2.22 -3.11 -14.62
#